data_AF-A0A3D4AYL8-F1
#
_entry.id   AF-A0A3D4AYL8-F1
#
_cell.length_a   1.000
_cell.length_b   1.000
_cell.length_c   1.000
_cell.angle_alpha   90.00
_cell.angle_beta   90.00
_cell.angle_gamma   90.00
#
_symmetry.space_group_name_H-M   'P 1'
#
loop_
_entity.id
_entity.type
_entity.pdbx_description
1 polymer ?
#
loop_
_entity_poly.entity_id
_entity_poly.type
_entity_poly.pdbx_seq_one_letter_code
_entity_poly.pdbx_strand_id
1 'polypeptide(L)' 'MKVRTITQTGLLIALTVVATLFIRIPNPATQGYINLGDSMIFTIAVVFGWRVGGLAGGVGSALA' A
#
# COMPACT_ATOMS: atom_id res chain seq x y z
N MET A 1 14.41 -9.96 12.26
CA MET A 1 13.27 -10.35 11.41
C MET A 1 13.64 -11.65 10.69
N LYS A 2 12.72 -12.61 10.55
CA LYS A 2 12.99 -13.83 9.77
C LYS A 2 12.97 -13.49 8.28
N VAL A 3 13.75 -14.20 7.46
CA VAL A 3 13.87 -13.97 6.00
C VAL A 3 12.51 -13.88 5.33
N ARG A 4 11.61 -14.83 5.66
CA ARG A 4 10.22 -14.86 5.16
C ARG A 4 9.47 -13.54 5.39
N THR A 5 9.61 -12.93 6.56
CA THR A 5 8.93 -11.67 6.88
C THR A 5 9.48 -10.52 6.05
N ILE A 6 10.79 -10.48 5.81
CA ILE A 6 11.42 -9.45 4.98
C ILE A 6 10.92 -9.56 3.54
N THR A 7 10.90 -10.78 3.00
CA THR A 7 10.39 -11.04 1.64
C THR A 7 8.92 -10.66 1.51
N GLN A 8 8.08 -10.98 2.51
CA GLN A 8 6.68 -10.60 2.53
C GLN A 8 6.49 -9.09 2.59
N THR A 9 7.23 -8.38 3.45
CA THR A 9 7.16 -6.91 3.52
C THR A 9 7.58 -6.27 2.21
N GLY A 10 8.64 -6.75 1.55
CA GLY A 10 9.07 -6.26 0.25
C GLY A 10 8.02 -6.45 -0.85
N LEU A 11 7.39 -7.61 -0.90
CA LEU A 11 6.27 -7.88 -1.83
C LEU A 11 5.07 -6.95 -1.57
N LEU A 12 4.74 -6.71 -0.30
CA LEU A 12 3.65 -5.83 0.09
C LEU A 12 3.93 -4.36 -0.26
N ILE A 13 5.18 -3.90 -0.14
CA ILE A 13 5.63 -2.58 -0.61
C ILE A 13 5.46 -2.46 -2.13
N ALA A 14 5.90 -3.47 -2.89
CA ALA A 14 5.74 -3.46 -4.34
C ALA A 14 4.25 -3.44 -4.74
N LEU A 15 3.41 -4.19 -4.01
CA LEU A 15 1.97 -4.22 -4.23
C LEU A 15 1.31 -2.87 -3.93
N THR A 16 1.70 -2.18 -2.86
CA THR A 16 1.17 -0.84 -2.55
C THR A 16 1.55 0.16 -3.64
N VAL A 17 2.80 0.16 -4.12
CA VAL A 17 3.23 1.04 -5.21
C VAL A 17 2.39 0.83 -6.47
N VAL A 18 2.21 -0.42 -6.89
CA VAL A 18 1.42 -0.75 -8.08
C VAL A 18 -0.04 -0.33 -7.90
N ALA A 19 -0.64 -0.59 -6.73
CA ALA A 19 -2.02 -0.20 -6.45
C ALA A 19 -2.22 1.32 -6.50
N THR A 20 -1.26 2.11 -5.99
CA THR A 20 -1.29 3.58 -5.98
C THR A 20 -1.09 4.20 -7.37
N LEU A 21 -0.22 3.61 -8.20
CA LEU A 21 0.10 4.13 -9.53
C LEU A 21 -0.95 3.75 -10.58
N PHE A 22 -1.40 2.50 -10.59
CA PHE A 22 -2.23 1.96 -11.68
C PHE A 22 -3.73 2.13 -11.42
N ILE A 23 -4.18 2.18 -10.17
CA ILE A 23 -5.60 2.13 -9.84
C ILE A 23 -6.07 3.46 -9.25
N ARG A 24 -6.17 4.47 -10.12
CA ARG A 24 -6.74 5.78 -9.81
C ARG A 24 -8.12 5.86 -10.42
N ILE A 25 -9.15 5.66 -9.59
CA ILE A 25 -10.54 5.74 -10.04
C ILE A 25 -10.96 7.21 -9.95
N PRO A 26 -11.24 7.90 -11.08
CA PRO A 26 -11.69 9.28 -11.05
C PRO A 26 -13.07 9.34 -10.41
N ASN A 27 -13.23 10.20 -9.40
CA ASN A 27 -14.53 10.43 -8.77
C ASN A 27 -15.19 11.68 -9.40
N PRO A 28 -16.22 11.51 -10.24
CA PRO A 28 -16.87 12.62 -10.92
C PRO A 28 -17.55 13.60 -9.94
N ALA A 29 -17.90 13.15 -8.73
CA ALA A 29 -18.58 13.97 -7.73
C ALA A 29 -17.65 14.98 -7.02
N THR A 30 -16.36 14.70 -6.88
CA THR A 30 -15.41 15.54 -6.13
C THR A 30 -14.26 16.08 -6.97
N GLN A 31 -14.23 15.79 -8.28
CA GLN A 31 -13.10 16.10 -9.17
C GLN A 31 -11.75 15.52 -8.68
N GLY A 32 -11.80 14.58 -7.74
CA GLY A 32 -10.64 13.93 -7.13
C GLY A 32 -10.46 12.50 -7.63
N TYR A 33 -9.44 11.83 -7.11
CA TYR A 33 -9.17 10.42 -7.38
C TYR A 33 -9.33 9.60 -6.11
N ILE A 34 -10.01 8.47 -6.21
CA ILE A 34 -9.95 7.45 -5.17
C ILE A 34 -8.66 6.67 -5.39
N ASN A 35 -7.74 6.79 -4.43
CA ASN A 35 -6.46 6.11 -4.46
C ASN A 35 -6.61 4.75 -3.78
N LEU A 36 -6.66 3.67 -4.57
CA LEU A 36 -6.76 2.31 -4.03
C LEU A 36 -5.50 1.92 -3.24
N GLY A 37 -4.38 2.62 -3.44
CA GLY A 37 -3.17 2.53 -2.63
C GLY A 37 -3.43 2.65 -1.12
N ASP A 38 -4.21 3.64 -0.68
CA ASP A 38 -4.49 3.86 0.74
C ASP A 38 -5.27 2.69 1.36
N SER A 39 -6.22 2.13 0.61
CA SER A 39 -6.97 0.95 1.03
C SER A 39 -6.06 -0.29 1.17
N MET A 40 -5.04 -0.40 0.31
CA MET A 40 -4.09 -1.49 0.35
C MET A 40 -3.20 -1.39 1.58
N ILE A 41 -2.78 -0.18 1.95
CA ILE A 41 -1.99 0.09 3.15
C ILE A 41 -2.79 -0.29 4.41
N PHE A 42 -4.06 0.11 4.48
CA PHE A 42 -4.92 -0.27 5.61
C PHE A 42 -5.14 -1.78 5.67
N THR A 43 -5.35 -2.43 4.53
CA THR A 43 -5.50 -3.89 4.46
C THR A 43 -4.24 -4.58 4.98
N ILE A 44 -3.05 -4.13 4.57
CA ILE A 44 -1.77 -4.70 5.04
C ILE A 44 -1.57 -4.47 6.54
N ALA A 45 -1.92 -3.28 7.04
CA ALA A 45 -1.81 -2.97 8.46
C ALA A 45 -2.72 -3.86 9.32
N VAL A 46 -3.94 -4.17 8.85
CA VAL A 46 -4.88 -5.05 9.54
C VAL A 46 -4.43 -6.51 9.47
N VAL A 47 -3.97 -7.00 8.31
CA VAL A 47 -3.65 -8.42 8.10
C VAL A 47 -2.26 -8.80 8.65
N PHE A 48 -1.25 -7.96 8.44
CA PHE A 48 0.14 -8.24 8.79
C PHE A 48 0.63 -7.44 10.02
N GLY A 49 -0.23 -6.59 10.57
CA GLY A 49 0.05 -5.77 11.75
C GLY A 49 0.77 -4.46 11.44
N TRP A 50 0.84 -3.59 12.46
CA TRP A 50 1.32 -2.22 12.36
C TRP A 50 2.75 -2.06 11.83
N ARG A 51 3.64 -3.02 12.11
CA ARG A 51 5.04 -2.98 11.65
C ARG A 51 5.18 -3.15 10.14
N VAL A 52 4.43 -4.09 9.57
CA VAL A 52 4.46 -4.38 8.13
C VAL A 52 3.64 -3.33 7.38
N GLY A 53 2.47 -2.95 7.92
CA GLY A 53 1.64 -1.88 7.35
C GLY A 53 2.34 -0.52 7.34
N GLY A 54 3.04 -0.16 8.42
CA GLY A 54 3.80 1.09 8.49
C GLY A 54 4.96 1.14 7.49
N LEU A 55 5.66 0.03 7.29
CA LEU A 55 6.71 -0.05 6.26
C LEU A 55 6.14 -0.06 4.84
N ALA A 56 5.07 -0.84 4.60
CA ALA A 56 4.42 -0.93 3.30
C ALA A 56 3.75 0.39 2.87
N GLY A 57 3.14 1.11 3.81
CA GLY A 57 2.58 2.43 3.57
C GLY A 57 3.62 3.52 3.51
N GLY A 58 4.55 3.58 4.47
CA GLY A 58 5.58 4.63 4.48
C GLY A 58 6.50 4.55 3.26
N VAL A 59 7.06 3.37 2.99
CA VAL A 59 7.99 3.18 1.85
C VAL A 59 7.21 3.09 0.54
N GLY A 60 6.10 2.36 0.51
CA GLY A 60 5.31 2.20 -0.71
C GLY A 60 4.68 3.51 -1.19
N SER A 61 4.10 4.32 -0.30
CA SER A 61 3.55 5.63 -0.69
C SER A 61 4.62 6.65 -1.04
N ALA A 62 5.82 6.57 -0.45
CA ALA A 62 6.92 7.47 -0.83
C ALA A 62 7.49 7.15 -2.23
N LEU A 63 7.32 5.91 -2.70
CA LEU A 63 7.79 5.46 -4.01
C LEU A 63 6.74 5.57 -5.12
N ALA A 64 5.47 5.82 -4.78
CA ALA A 64 4.33 5.85 -5.69
C ALA A 64 3.86 7.27 -6.02
#